data_AF-U9UR38-F1
#
_entry.id   AF-U9UR38-F1
#
_cell.length_a   1.000
_cell.length_b   1.000
_cell.length_c   1.000
_cell.angle_alpha   90.00
_cell.angle_beta   90.00
_cell.angle_gamma   90.00
#
_symmetry.space_group_name_H-M   'P 1'
#
loop_
_entity.id
_entity.type
_entity.pdbx_description
1 polymer ?
#
loop_
_entity_poly.entity_id
_entity_poly.type
_entity_poly.pdbx_seq_one_letter_code
_entity_poly.pdbx_strand_id
1 'polypeptide(L)'
;KIQDSKQLIGGYNPLDWNGNGWKSTRDSFMFNFTNGKHISTAKLGYVKELNYAIFCANNQGPRILPTELSVDYYEVFQIIKK
;
A
#
# COMPACT_ATOMS: atom_id res chain seq x y z
N LYS A 1 6.03 8.21 6.45
CA LYS A 1 6.52 9.51 5.91
C LYS A 1 8.02 9.40 5.77
N ILE A 2 8.61 9.76 4.64
CA ILE A 2 10.07 9.67 4.49
C ILE A 2 10.72 10.74 5.38
N GLN A 3 11.70 10.33 6.18
CA GLN A 3 12.42 11.23 7.07
C GLN A 3 13.01 12.39 6.26
N ASP A 4 12.93 13.60 6.81
CA ASP A 4 13.42 14.83 6.17
C ASP A 4 12.80 15.16 4.79
N SER A 5 11.63 14.57 4.47
CA SER A 5 10.88 14.84 3.24
C SER A 5 9.42 15.22 3.50
N LYS A 6 8.83 15.95 2.55
CA LYS A 6 7.37 16.18 2.49
C LYS A 6 6.65 15.00 1.84
N GLN A 7 7.40 14.06 1.26
CA GLN A 7 6.88 12.91 0.56
C GLN A 7 6.19 11.93 1.52
N LEU A 8 5.03 11.44 1.08
CA LEU A 8 4.25 10.44 1.77
C LEU A 8 3.94 9.30 0.80
N ILE A 9 4.43 8.11 1.14
CA ILE A 9 4.17 6.87 0.41
C ILE A 9 3.42 5.93 1.36
N GLY A 10 2.45 5.20 0.83
CA GLY A 10 1.71 4.18 1.57
C GLY A 10 0.73 3.45 0.67
N GLY A 11 -0.25 2.79 1.28
CA GLY A 11 -1.31 2.10 0.55
C GLY A 11 -2.56 1.89 1.39
N TYR A 12 -3.67 1.63 0.70
CA TYR A 12 -4.94 1.21 1.27
C TYR A 12 -5.15 -0.28 0.99
N ASN A 13 -5.66 -0.99 2.00
CA ASN A 13 -6.08 -2.39 1.88
C ASN A 13 -7.35 -2.61 2.72
N PRO A 14 -8.45 -3.13 2.15
CA PRO A 14 -9.69 -3.38 2.89
C PRO A 14 -9.66 -4.66 3.73
N LEU A 15 -8.68 -5.55 3.50
CA LEU A 15 -8.61 -6.85 4.16
C LEU A 15 -7.89 -6.78 5.52
N ASP A 16 -8.15 -7.75 6.39
CA ASP A 16 -7.33 -7.99 7.57
C ASP A 16 -5.92 -8.48 7.19
N TRP A 17 -4.97 -8.29 8.09
CA TRP A 17 -3.57 -8.64 7.87
C TRP A 17 -3.19 -10.03 8.40
N ASN A 18 -4.14 -10.81 8.89
CA ASN A 18 -3.86 -12.09 9.52
C ASN A 18 -3.50 -13.16 8.48
N GLY A 19 -2.69 -14.12 8.91
CA GLY A 19 -2.32 -15.30 8.13
C GLY A 19 -0.99 -15.15 7.39
N ASN A 20 -0.65 -16.21 6.67
CA ASN A 20 0.61 -16.33 5.94
C ASN A 20 0.31 -16.77 4.51
N GLY A 21 0.49 -15.88 3.54
CA GLY A 21 0.22 -16.14 2.13
C GLY A 21 -0.43 -14.97 1.39
N TRP A 22 -0.91 -15.29 0.19
CA TRP A 22 -1.54 -14.34 -0.71
C TRP A 22 -3.01 -14.13 -0.39
N LYS A 23 -3.47 -12.89 -0.52
CA LYS A 23 -4.88 -12.52 -0.44
C LYS A 23 -5.30 -11.75 -1.68
N SER A 24 -6.53 -12.02 -2.12
CA SER A 24 -7.08 -11.44 -3.32
C SER A 24 -7.94 -10.21 -3.03
N THR A 25 -7.71 -9.12 -3.76
CA THR A 25 -8.51 -7.89 -3.66
C THR A 25 -8.31 -7.00 -4.88
N ARG A 26 -9.38 -6.33 -5.32
CA ARG A 26 -9.34 -5.28 -6.36
C ARG A 26 -9.21 -3.88 -5.78
N ASP A 27 -9.59 -3.71 -4.53
CA ASP A 27 -9.80 -2.37 -3.93
C ASP A 27 -8.53 -1.84 -3.25
N SER A 28 -7.47 -2.65 -3.20
CA SER A 28 -6.18 -2.21 -2.68
C SER A 28 -5.43 -1.37 -3.70
N PHE A 29 -4.75 -0.32 -3.23
CA PHE A 29 -3.92 0.54 -4.04
C PHE A 29 -2.80 1.16 -3.23
N MET A 30 -1.72 1.53 -3.91
CA MET A 30 -0.64 2.33 -3.38
C MET A 30 -0.80 3.79 -3.76
N PHE A 31 -0.33 4.68 -2.91
CA PHE A 31 -0.26 6.10 -3.18
C PHE A 31 1.14 6.65 -2.94
N ASN A 32 1.52 7.63 -3.75
CA ASN A 32 2.72 8.44 -3.55
C ASN A 32 2.37 9.91 -3.72
N PHE A 33 2.46 10.66 -2.63
CA PHE A 33 2.37 12.12 -2.61
C PHE A 33 3.77 12.69 -2.53
N THR A 34 4.18 13.53 -3.49
CA THR A 34 5.42 14.32 -3.39
C THR A 34 5.39 15.29 -2.21
N ASN A 35 4.21 15.77 -1.84
CA ASN A 35 3.95 16.53 -0.64
C ASN A 35 2.59 16.13 -0.06
N GLY A 36 2.55 15.59 1.17
CA GLY A 36 1.31 15.14 1.82
C GLY A 36 0.24 16.23 2.00
N LYS A 37 0.58 17.51 1.85
CA LYS A 37 -0.39 18.63 1.85
C LYS A 37 -1.05 18.89 0.48
N HIS A 38 -0.52 18.33 -0.60
CA HIS A 38 -1.02 18.53 -1.97
C HIS A 38 -1.52 17.22 -2.54
N ILE A 39 -2.70 16.79 -2.09
CA ILE A 39 -3.28 15.50 -2.46
C ILE A 39 -3.59 15.36 -3.95
N SER A 40 -3.80 16.47 -4.66
CA SER A 40 -4.07 16.47 -6.10
C SER A 40 -2.89 15.99 -6.95
N THR A 41 -1.67 15.96 -6.39
CA THR A 41 -0.48 15.46 -7.09
C THR A 41 -0.18 13.99 -6.79
N ALA A 42 -1.11 13.29 -6.14
CA ALA A 42 -0.97 11.88 -5.84
C ALA A 42 -0.78 11.08 -7.12
N LYS A 43 0.24 10.22 -7.13
CA LYS A 43 0.26 9.08 -8.05
C LYS A 43 -0.38 7.89 -7.35
N LEU A 44 -1.27 7.21 -8.05
CA LEU A 44 -1.93 6.00 -7.57
C LEU A 44 -1.44 4.80 -8.39
N GLY A 45 -1.26 3.68 -7.70
CA GLY A 45 -0.88 2.41 -8.28
C GLY A 45 -1.90 1.38 -7.85
N TYR A 46 -2.64 0.83 -8.82
CA TYR A 46 -3.66 -0.19 -8.55
C TYR A 46 -3.07 -1.59 -8.71
N VAL A 47 -3.67 -2.56 -8.02
CA VAL A 47 -3.33 -3.98 -8.16
C VAL A 47 -3.58 -4.43 -9.60
N LYS A 48 -2.58 -5.07 -10.20
CA LYS A 48 -2.71 -5.70 -11.53
C LYS A 48 -3.16 -7.15 -11.45
N GLU A 49 -2.60 -7.90 -10.51
CA GLU A 49 -2.85 -9.33 -10.36
C GLU A 49 -3.67 -9.61 -9.11
N LEU A 50 -4.96 -9.85 -9.32
CA LEU A 50 -5.94 -9.91 -8.25
C LEU A 50 -5.68 -11.03 -7.26
N ASN A 51 -5.17 -12.17 -7.74
CA ASN A 51 -4.91 -13.34 -6.90
C ASN A 51 -3.65 -13.19 -6.03
N TYR A 52 -2.83 -12.19 -6.32
CA TYR A 52 -1.55 -11.93 -5.67
C TYR A 52 -1.45 -10.47 -5.20
N ALA A 53 -2.61 -9.88 -4.87
CA ALA A 53 -2.74 -8.46 -4.56
C ALA A 53 -2.02 -8.07 -3.26
N ILE A 54 -2.17 -8.89 -2.22
CA ILE A 54 -1.59 -8.66 -0.90
C ILE A 54 -0.85 -9.91 -0.45
N PHE A 55 0.38 -9.74 0.00
CA PHE A 55 1.13 -10.79 0.68
C PHE A 55 1.20 -10.50 2.18
N CYS A 56 0.71 -11.44 2.99
CA CYS A 56 0.80 -11.41 4.45
C CYS A 56 1.84 -12.44 4.92
N ALA A 57 2.65 -12.09 5.92
CA ALA A 57 3.56 -13.02 6.55
C ALA A 57 3.71 -12.66 8.03
N ASN A 58 3.76 -13.68 8.90
CA ASN A 58 3.71 -13.47 10.36
C ASN A 58 4.91 -12.69 10.92
N ASN A 59 6.00 -12.56 10.18
CA ASN A 59 7.24 -11.90 10.59
C ASN A 59 7.45 -10.52 9.93
N GLN A 60 6.48 -10.01 9.16
CA GLN A 60 6.59 -8.72 8.48
C GLN A 60 5.21 -8.08 8.24
N GLY A 61 5.19 -6.77 7.95
CA GLY A 61 3.97 -6.11 7.50
C GLY A 61 3.49 -6.64 6.13
N PRO A 62 2.20 -6.44 5.79
CA PRO A 62 1.70 -6.86 4.50
C PRO A 62 2.32 -6.05 3.37
N ARG A 63 2.44 -6.67 2.20
CA ARG A 63 2.97 -6.03 0.98
C ARG A 63 1.89 -6.00 -0.10
N ILE A 64 1.74 -4.87 -0.77
CA ILE A 64 0.87 -4.75 -1.95
C ILE A 64 1.73 -5.07 -3.19
N LEU A 65 1.28 -6.00 -4.02
CA LEU A 65 2.00 -6.46 -5.22
C LEU A 65 1.12 -6.40 -6.48
N PRO A 66 1.74 -6.37 -7.66
CA PRO A 66 2.50 -5.24 -8.19
C PRO A 66 1.57 -4.11 -8.63
N THR A 67 1.92 -2.89 -8.24
CA THR A 67 1.33 -1.66 -8.76
C THR A 67 2.34 -1.01 -9.73
N GLU A 68 1.92 -0.10 -10.62
CA GLU A 68 2.83 0.65 -11.50
C GLU A 68 3.81 1.56 -10.74
N LEU A 69 3.58 1.74 -9.44
CA LEU A 69 4.44 2.48 -8.56
C LEU A 69 5.50 1.54 -7.98
N SER A 70 6.65 1.47 -8.65
CA SER A 70 7.87 0.98 -8.02
C SER A 70 8.34 2.03 -7.02
N VAL A 71 8.15 1.76 -5.74
CA VAL A 71 8.66 2.58 -4.65
C VAL A 71 9.52 1.69 -3.76
N ASP A 72 10.78 2.09 -3.61
CA ASP A 72 11.69 1.44 -2.69
C ASP A 72 11.30 1.85 -1.27
N TYR A 73 10.98 0.87 -0.42
CA TYR A 73 10.64 1.03 0.99
C TYR A 73 9.42 1.93 1.28
N TYR A 74 8.27 1.30 1.54
CA TYR A 74 7.06 1.98 1.98
C TYR A 74 6.43 1.27 3.18
N GLU A 75 5.79 2.05 4.05
CA GLU A 75 4.97 1.54 5.15
C GLU A 75 3.50 1.54 4.71
N VAL A 76 2.84 0.39 4.82
CA VAL A 76 1.39 0.28 4.64
C VAL A 76 0.74 0.41 6.00
N PHE A 77 -0.24 1.30 6.14
CA PHE A 77 -1.00 1.47 7.37
C PHE A 77 -2.40 0.90 7.19
N GLN A 78 -2.89 0.16 8.19
CA GLN A 78 -4.28 -0.28 8.21
C GLN A 78 -5.16 0.85 8.73
N ILE A 79 -6.16 1.27 7.95
CA ILE A 79 -7.23 2.13 8.45
C ILE A 79 -8.40 1.22 8.77
N ILE A 80 -8.55 0.88 10.05
CA ILE A 80 -9.73 0.15 10.54
C ILE A 80 -10.86 1.17 10.67
N LYS A 81 -11.79 1.18 9.71
CA LYS A 81 -13.07 1.88 9.90
C LYS A 81 -13.86 1.12 10.96
N LYS A 82 -14.06 1.76 12.12
CA LYS A 82 -15.03 1.31 13.12
C LYS A 82 -16.45 1.57 12.61
#